data_AF-A0A6G7ZMG0-F1
#
_entry.id   AF-A0A6G7ZMG0-F1
#
_cell.length_a   1.000
_cell.length_b   1.000
_cell.length_c   1.000
_cell.angle_alpha   90.00
_cell.angle_beta   90.00
_cell.angle_gamma   90.00
#
_symmetry.space_group_name_H-M   'P 1'
#
loop_
_entity.id
_entity.type
_entity.pdbx_description
1 polymer ?
#
loop_
_entity_poly.entity_id
_entity_poly.type
_entity_poly.pdbx_seq_one_letter_code
_entity_poly.pdbx_strand_id
1 'polypeptide(L)'
;MENAFERLAQAVASWAGRPVAFALALTTIVLWLISGPVFGWSDTWQLVINTGTTIITFLMVFLIQNAQNRDASAIQSKLDELIRAIDGARNEFIGIEHRTQSELERIRHSMEAEFGVDASHAETIDRLLDRR
;
A
#
# COMPACT_ATOMS: atom_id res chain seq x y z
N MET A 1 8.21 14.60 -18.82
CA MET A 1 7.62 13.25 -19.00
C MET A 1 7.04 12.71 -17.69
N GLU A 2 7.64 13.00 -16.54
CA GLU A 2 7.13 12.65 -15.18
C GLU A 2 5.64 12.99 -14.99
N ASN A 3 5.23 14.22 -15.33
CA ASN A 3 3.84 14.66 -15.17
C ASN A 3 2.79 13.82 -15.94
N ALA A 4 3.15 13.19 -17.06
CA ALA A 4 2.21 12.41 -17.86
C ALA A 4 2.06 10.99 -17.30
N PHE A 5 3.18 10.36 -16.94
CA PHE A 5 3.20 9.06 -16.28
C PHE A 5 2.49 9.12 -14.94
N GLU A 6 2.78 10.14 -14.12
CA GLU A 6 2.14 10.34 -12.83
C GLU A 6 0.63 10.53 -12.92
N ARG A 7 0.16 11.32 -13.89
CA ARG A 7 -1.27 11.52 -14.16
C ARG A 7 -1.94 10.22 -14.59
N LEU A 8 -1.29 9.44 -15.46
CA LEU A 8 -1.79 8.15 -15.90
C LEU A 8 -1.85 7.16 -14.73
N ALA A 9 -0.81 7.08 -13.91
CA ALA A 9 -0.76 6.22 -12.72
C ALA A 9 -1.85 6.57 -11.72
N GLN A 10 -2.05 7.86 -11.42
CA GLN A 10 -3.15 8.29 -10.54
C GLN A 10 -4.54 8.04 -11.14
N ALA A 11 -4.71 8.28 -12.45
CA ALA A 11 -5.96 8.00 -13.12
C ALA A 11 -6.28 6.49 -13.07
N VAL A 12 -5.31 5.64 -13.38
CA VAL A 12 -5.48 4.18 -13.32
C VAL A 12 -5.73 3.69 -11.90
N ALA A 13 -4.97 4.15 -10.91
CA ALA A 13 -5.16 3.75 -9.51
C ALA A 13 -6.53 4.19 -8.96
N SER A 14 -6.93 5.44 -9.21
CA SER A 14 -8.24 5.94 -8.80
C SER A 14 -9.39 5.24 -9.51
N TRP A 15 -9.21 4.81 -10.77
CA TRP A 15 -10.23 4.10 -11.50
C TRP A 15 -10.32 2.63 -11.09
N ALA A 16 -9.18 1.96 -10.89
CA ALA A 16 -9.09 0.58 -10.44
C ALA A 16 -9.78 0.35 -9.09
N GLY A 17 -9.75 1.34 -8.19
CA GLY A 17 -10.45 1.28 -6.90
C GLY A 17 -11.97 1.47 -6.97
N ARG A 18 -12.55 1.80 -8.14
CA ARG A 18 -13.99 2.10 -8.27
C ARG A 18 -14.81 0.82 -8.56
N PRO A 19 -16.04 0.71 -8.01
CA PRO A 19 -16.95 -0.39 -8.32
C PRO A 19 -17.22 -0.58 -9.83
N VAL A 20 -17.18 0.51 -10.60
CA VAL A 20 -17.37 0.49 -12.06
C VAL A 20 -16.25 -0.27 -12.77
N ALA A 21 -15.00 -0.16 -12.33
CA ALA A 21 -13.89 -0.90 -12.92
C ALA A 21 -14.03 -2.41 -12.67
N PHE A 22 -14.47 -2.79 -11.47
CA PHE A 22 -14.79 -4.18 -11.15
C PHE A 22 -15.94 -4.72 -12.03
N ALA A 23 -17.01 -3.95 -12.21
CA ALA A 23 -18.13 -4.34 -13.08
C ALA A 23 -17.69 -4.54 -14.53
N LEU A 24 -16.81 -3.68 -15.06
CA LEU A 24 -16.26 -3.80 -16.41
C LEU A 24 -15.32 -5.00 -16.55
N ALA A 25 -14.47 -5.26 -15.55
CA ALA A 25 -13.61 -6.44 -15.52
C ALA A 25 -14.45 -7.72 -15.51
N LEU A 26 -15.48 -7.77 -14.67
CA LEU A 26 -16.41 -8.90 -14.61
C LEU A 26 -17.16 -9.10 -15.94
N THR A 27 -17.64 -8.01 -16.53
CA THR A 27 -18.31 -8.05 -17.85
C THR A 27 -17.37 -8.59 -18.92
N THR A 28 -16.10 -8.17 -18.92
CA THR A 28 -15.08 -8.66 -19.84
C THR A 28 -14.88 -10.17 -19.70
N ILE A 29 -14.78 -10.67 -18.46
CA ILE A 29 -14.64 -12.11 -18.18
C ILE A 29 -15.88 -12.89 -18.66
N VAL A 30 -17.09 -12.38 -18.42
CA VAL A 30 -18.34 -13.00 -18.87
C VAL A 30 -18.42 -13.05 -20.39
N LEU A 31 -18.11 -11.95 -21.08
CA LEU A 31 -18.07 -11.90 -22.55
C LEU A 31 -17.03 -12.88 -23.12
N TRP A 32 -15.86 -12.94 -22.51
CA TRP A 32 -14.85 -13.94 -22.86
C TRP A 32 -15.40 -15.36 -22.69
N LEU A 33 -16.01 -15.70 -21.55
CA LEU A 33 -16.60 -17.03 -21.31
C LEU A 33 -17.65 -17.40 -22.37
N ILE A 34 -18.53 -16.47 -22.73
CA ILE A 34 -19.57 -16.66 -23.75
C ILE A 34 -18.96 -16.87 -25.14
N SER A 35 -17.81 -16.26 -25.42
CA SER A 35 -17.08 -16.49 -26.68
C SER A 35 -16.42 -17.87 -26.75
N GLY A 36 -16.16 -18.53 -25.61
CA GLY A 36 -15.49 -19.84 -25.54
C GLY A 36 -16.09 -20.93 -26.44
N PRO A 37 -17.42 -21.18 -26.41
CA PRO A 37 -18.08 -22.13 -27.30
C PRO A 37 -17.93 -21.81 -28.79
N VAL A 38 -17.89 -20.53 -29.18
CA VAL A 38 -17.70 -20.11 -30.58
C VAL A 38 -16.29 -20.46 -31.06
N PHE A 39 -15.30 -20.34 -30.18
CA PHE A 39 -13.89 -20.66 -30.45
C PHE A 39 -13.49 -22.09 -30.07
N GLY A 40 -14.45 -22.95 -29.75
CA GLY A 40 -14.23 -24.36 -29.41
C GLY A 40 -13.27 -24.57 -28.24
N TRP A 41 -13.19 -23.62 -27.29
CA TRP A 41 -12.26 -23.65 -26.16
C TRP A 41 -10.77 -23.78 -26.55
N SER A 42 -10.40 -23.26 -27.73
CA SER A 42 -9.04 -23.36 -28.28
C SER A 42 -7.93 -22.80 -27.39
N ASP A 43 -6.71 -23.31 -27.57
CA ASP A 43 -5.51 -22.85 -26.87
C ASP A 43 -5.24 -21.36 -27.14
N THR A 44 -5.47 -20.88 -28.37
CA THR A 44 -5.32 -19.46 -28.72
C THR A 44 -6.30 -18.58 -27.94
N TRP A 45 -7.54 -19.03 -27.75
CA TRP A 45 -8.55 -18.30 -27.00
C TRP A 45 -8.20 -18.19 -25.50
N GLN A 46 -7.62 -19.23 -24.91
CA GLN A 46 -7.10 -19.20 -23.53
C GLN A 46 -5.84 -18.33 -23.43
N LEU A 47 -4.92 -18.45 -24.39
CA LEU A 47 -3.67 -17.71 -24.43
C LEU A 47 -3.92 -16.20 -24.47
N VAL A 48 -4.85 -15.73 -25.29
CA VAL A 48 -5.15 -14.29 -25.43
C VAL A 48 -5.56 -13.66 -24.10
N ILE A 49 -6.46 -14.28 -23.34
CA ILE A 49 -6.87 -13.70 -22.06
C ILE A 49 -5.76 -13.81 -21.01
N ASN A 50 -5.02 -14.92 -21.00
CA ASN A 50 -3.97 -15.16 -20.02
C ASN A 50 -2.81 -14.18 -20.23
N THR A 51 -2.31 -14.09 -21.46
CA THR A 51 -1.24 -13.16 -21.84
C THR A 51 -1.67 -11.71 -21.66
N GLY A 52 -2.87 -11.34 -22.11
CA GLY A 52 -3.38 -9.97 -21.99
C GLY A 52 -3.53 -9.53 -20.53
N THR A 53 -4.18 -10.37 -19.70
CA THR A 53 -4.37 -10.07 -18.28
C THR A 53 -3.04 -10.01 -17.54
N THR A 54 -2.08 -10.87 -17.88
CA THR A 54 -0.74 -10.87 -17.28
C THR A 54 0.01 -9.57 -17.56
N ILE A 55 0.02 -9.10 -18.82
CA ILE A 55 0.64 -7.83 -19.20
C ILE A 55 -0.03 -6.67 -18.46
N ILE A 56 -1.37 -6.62 -18.45
CA ILE A 56 -2.13 -5.57 -17.75
C ILE A 56 -1.79 -5.57 -16.26
N THR A 57 -1.78 -6.74 -15.63
CA THR A 57 -1.48 -6.89 -14.20
C THR A 57 -0.04 -6.46 -13.89
N PHE A 58 0.92 -6.86 -14.72
CA PHE A 58 2.31 -6.46 -14.56
C PHE A 58 2.48 -4.93 -14.61
N LEU A 59 1.87 -4.27 -15.60
CA LEU A 59 1.86 -2.81 -15.69
C LEU A 59 1.13 -2.18 -14.51
N MET A 60 0.00 -2.76 -14.10
CA MET A 60 -0.81 -2.27 -13.00
C MET A 60 -0.05 -2.27 -11.67
N VAL A 61 0.80 -3.27 -11.41
CA VAL A 61 1.65 -3.31 -10.22
C VAL A 61 2.53 -2.06 -10.14
N PHE A 62 3.20 -1.64 -11.23
CA PHE A 62 4.00 -0.42 -11.23
C PHE A 62 3.16 0.84 -11.05
N LEU A 63 1.99 0.91 -11.69
CA LEU A 63 1.09 2.07 -11.57
C LEU A 63 0.54 2.21 -10.14
N ILE A 64 0.14 1.09 -9.53
CA ILE A 64 -0.32 1.04 -8.14
C ILE A 64 0.83 1.40 -7.20
N GLN A 65 2.03 0.84 -7.37
CA GLN A 65 3.19 1.20 -6.55
C GLN A 65 3.52 2.69 -6.64
N ASN A 66 3.46 3.30 -7.83
CA ASN A 66 3.69 4.73 -7.99
C ASN A 66 2.63 5.57 -7.26
N ALA A 67 1.35 5.19 -7.38
CA ALA A 67 0.27 5.86 -6.66
C ALA A 67 0.42 5.70 -5.13
N GLN A 68 0.69 4.48 -4.66
CA GLN A 68 0.91 4.17 -3.25
C GLN A 68 2.12 4.90 -2.67
N ASN A 69 3.24 4.98 -3.40
CA ASN A 69 4.43 5.69 -2.97
C ASN A 69 4.15 7.19 -2.78
N ARG A 70 3.38 7.79 -3.71
CA ARG A 70 2.98 9.19 -3.59
C ARG A 70 2.02 9.42 -2.44
N ASP A 71 1.03 8.55 -2.25
CA ASP A 71 0.08 8.65 -1.14
C ASP A 71 0.79 8.47 0.22
N ALA A 72 1.76 7.56 0.31
CA ALA A 72 2.59 7.38 1.51
C ALA A 72 3.39 8.63 1.85
N SER A 73 4.05 9.26 0.87
CA SER A 73 4.78 10.52 1.06
C SER A 73 3.85 11.66 1.51
N ALA A 74 2.65 11.75 0.93
CA ALA A 74 1.66 12.76 1.34
C ALA A 74 1.16 12.53 2.77
N ILE A 75 1.02 11.28 3.21
CA ILE A 75 0.68 10.93 4.60
C ILE A 75 1.83 11.34 5.54
N GLN A 76 3.08 11.02 5.20
CA GLN A 76 4.26 11.41 5.98
C GLN A 76 4.32 12.93 6.17
N SER A 77 4.20 13.73 5.10
CA SER A 77 4.21 15.19 5.22
C SER A 77 3.07 15.76 6.07
N LYS A 78 1.89 15.12 6.06
CA LYS A 78 0.78 15.51 6.95
C LYS A 78 1.07 15.17 8.41
N LEU A 79 1.69 14.02 8.67
CA LEU A 79 2.10 13.62 10.02
C LEU A 79 3.19 14.54 10.55
N ASP A 80 4.17 14.90 9.71
CA ASP A 80 5.21 15.86 10.04
C ASP A 80 4.62 17.22 10.48
N GLU A 81 3.60 17.70 9.75
CA GLU A 81 2.91 18.94 10.11
C GLU A 81 2.15 18.82 11.44
N LEU A 82 1.52 17.67 11.70
CA LEU A 82 0.86 17.42 12.99
C LEU A 82 1.85 17.37 14.15
N ILE A 83 3.00 16.70 13.98
CA ILE A 83 4.07 16.66 15.00
C ILE A 83 4.56 18.08 15.26
N ARG A 84 4.79 18.87 14.21
CA ARG A 84 5.25 20.26 14.33
C ARG A 84 4.25 21.17 15.05
N ALA A 85 2.95 20.90 14.94
CA ALA A 85 1.89 21.72 15.52
C ALA A 85 1.55 21.38 16.99
N ILE A 86 1.94 20.19 17.48
CA ILE A 86 1.63 19.73 18.84
C ILE A 86 2.74 20.17 19.81
N ASP A 87 2.37 20.92 20.85
CA ASP A 87 3.32 21.30 21.90
C ASP A 87 3.78 20.07 22.70
N GLY A 88 5.09 19.95 22.90
CA GLY A 88 5.72 18.78 23.52
C GLY A 88 5.92 17.56 22.60
N ALA A 89 5.51 17.61 21.33
CA ALA A 89 5.85 16.56 20.37
C ALA A 89 7.35 16.62 19.98
N ARG A 90 7.93 15.45 19.72
CA ARG A 90 9.36 15.33 19.41
C ARG A 90 9.60 15.57 17.92
N ASN A 91 10.11 16.75 17.59
CA ASN A 91 10.44 17.12 16.21
C ASN A 91 11.52 16.24 15.54
N GLU A 92 12.24 15.41 16.30
CA GLU A 92 13.20 14.43 15.75
C GLU A 92 12.53 13.34 14.89
N PHE A 93 11.21 13.13 15.04
CA PHE A 93 10.44 12.19 14.23
C PHE A 93 9.98 12.76 12.88
N ILE A 94 10.14 14.07 12.66
CA ILE A 94 9.83 14.71 11.39
C ILE A 94 10.83 14.24 10.33
N GLY A 95 10.32 13.71 9.21
CA GLY A 95 11.15 13.22 8.11
C GLY A 95 12.01 12.00 8.46
N ILE A 96 11.58 11.20 9.44
CA ILE A 96 12.33 10.05 9.95
C ILE A 96 12.57 8.97 8.88
N GLU A 97 11.70 8.88 7.86
CA GLU A 97 11.81 7.97 6.72
C GLU A 97 13.04 8.21 5.83
N HIS A 98 13.65 9.39 5.91
CA HIS A 98 14.87 9.73 5.16
C HIS A 98 16.15 9.38 5.91
N ARG A 99 16.04 8.88 7.15
CA ARG A 99 17.19 8.50 7.99
C ARG A 99 17.74 7.14 7.58
N THR A 100 19.03 6.95 7.88
CA THR A 100 19.65 5.64 7.70
C THR A 100 19.08 4.64 8.69
N GLN A 101 19.13 3.35 8.34
CA GLN A 101 18.67 2.25 9.22
C GLN A 101 19.32 2.29 10.61
N SER A 102 20.61 2.63 10.68
CA SER A 102 21.34 2.72 11.95
C SER A 102 20.93 3.94 12.79
N GLU A 103 20.55 5.05 12.17
CA GLU A 103 19.96 6.20 12.87
C GLU A 103 18.55 5.88 13.38
N LEU A 104 17.73 5.21 12.58
CA LEU A 104 16.39 4.73 12.99
C LEU A 104 16.48 3.81 14.21
N GLU A 105 17.41 2.86 14.20
CA GLU A 105 17.63 1.96 15.32
C GLU A 105 18.09 2.69 16.58
N ARG A 106 18.93 3.72 16.45
CA ARG A 106 19.34 4.56 17.59
C ARG A 106 18.17 5.31 18.20
N ILE A 107 17.32 5.94 17.38
CA ILE A 107 16.12 6.66 17.85
C ILE A 107 15.14 5.68 18.51
N ARG A 108 14.98 4.49 17.93
CA ARG A 108 14.16 3.43 18.53
C ARG A 108 14.70 3.00 19.89
N HIS A 109 16.00 2.76 20.00
CA HIS A 109 16.63 2.34 21.24
C HIS A 109 16.61 3.44 22.31
N SER A 110 16.76 4.72 21.95
CA SER A 110 16.60 5.81 22.90
C SER A 110 15.16 5.90 23.40
N MET A 111 14.17 5.64 22.53
CA MET A 111 12.76 5.58 22.93
C MET A 111 12.47 4.40 23.86
N GLU A 112 12.96 3.20 23.54
CA GLU A 112 12.81 2.00 24.38
C GLU A 112 13.49 2.19 25.76
N ALA A 113 14.57 2.98 25.83
CA ALA A 113 15.22 3.32 27.10
C ALA A 113 14.46 4.39 27.90
N GLU A 114 13.89 5.40 27.22
CA GLU A 114 13.18 6.53 27.84
C GLU A 114 11.80 6.13 28.36
N PHE A 115 11.07 5.31 27.61
CA PHE A 115 9.73 4.84 27.98
C PHE A 115 9.74 3.49 28.69
N GLY A 116 10.91 2.85 28.76
CA GLY A 116 11.02 1.42 29.03
C GLY A 116 10.36 0.61 27.90
N VAL A 117 10.83 -0.60 27.63
CA VAL A 117 9.86 -1.64 27.23
C VAL A 117 8.77 -1.54 28.27
N ASP A 118 7.54 -1.29 27.85
CA ASP A 118 6.38 -1.12 28.70
C ASP A 118 6.29 -2.35 29.62
N ALA A 119 7.02 -2.30 30.75
CA ALA A 119 7.02 -3.32 31.77
C ALA A 119 5.60 -3.42 32.33
N SER A 120 4.80 -2.36 32.15
CA SER A 120 3.36 -2.34 32.29
C SER A 120 2.63 -3.30 31.34
N HIS A 121 2.99 -3.50 30.07
CA HIS A 121 2.31 -4.48 29.21
C HIS A 121 2.68 -5.92 29.56
N ALA A 122 3.96 -6.18 29.83
CA ALA A 122 4.41 -7.50 30.30
C ALA A 122 3.82 -7.82 31.70
N GLU A 123 3.86 -6.87 32.65
CA GLU A 123 3.21 -7.01 33.97
C GLU A 123 1.69 -7.09 33.85
N THR A 124 1.04 -6.37 32.93
CA THR A 124 -0.42 -6.41 32.80
C THR A 124 -0.88 -7.78 32.28
N ILE A 125 -0.14 -8.37 31.34
CA ILE A 125 -0.42 -9.74 30.88
C ILE A 125 -0.15 -10.74 32.01
N ASP A 126 0.97 -10.62 32.74
CA ASP A 126 1.26 -11.49 33.89
C ASP A 126 0.21 -11.37 35.01
N ARG A 127 -0.20 -10.15 35.34
CA ARG A 127 -1.26 -9.88 36.34
C ARG A 127 -2.62 -10.39 35.92
N LEU A 128 -2.90 -10.51 34.61
CA LEU A 128 -4.14 -11.10 34.10
C LEU A 128 -4.09 -12.63 34.08
N LEU A 129 -2.90 -13.21 33.93
CA LEU A 129 -2.68 -14.66 34.00
C LEU A 129 -2.65 -15.17 35.46
N ASP A 130 -2.07 -14.41 36.39
CA ASP A 130 -2.04 -14.72 37.84
C ASP A 130 -3.40 -14.58 38.53
N ARG A 131 -4.39 -13.95 37.88
CA ARG A 131 -5.74 -13.72 38.43
C ARG A 131 -6.74 -14.84 38.08
N ARG A 132 -6.29 -15.92 37.44
CA ARG A 132 -7.12 -17.04 36.99
C ARG A 132 -6.67 -18.35 37.63
#